data_AF-A0A5D6XSN5-F1
#
_entry.id   AF-A0A5D6XSN5-F1
#
_cell.length_a   1.000
_cell.length_b   1.000
_cell.length_c   1.000
_cell.angle_alpha   90.00
_cell.angle_beta   90.00
_cell.angle_gamma   90.00
#
_symmetry.space_group_name_H-M   'P 1'
#
loop_
_entity.id
_entity.type
_entity.pdbx_description
1 polymer ?
#
loop_
_entity_poly.entity_id
_entity_poly.type
_entity_poly.pdbx_seq_one_letter_code
_entity_poly.pdbx_strand_id
1 'polypeptide(L)'
;MFALNTTYDFTRKETPFYLVHGWDARSTLTAIAPVSLERRLGSAEAARWRRSVMRRHTHAQRAAWELQREKKAQRARKHNASIEENFPARAGNAVWLYLNNVRPGLTRKLAHLRHGPFRVKE
;
A
#
# COMPACT_ATOMS: atom_id res chain seq x y z
N MET A 1 -9.06 5.61 -12.66
CA MET A 1 -7.69 6.16 -12.57
C MET A 1 -7.46 7.00 -11.33
N PHE A 2 -8.22 8.09 -11.09
CA PHE A 2 -7.99 9.00 -9.95
C PHE A 2 -7.83 8.29 -8.58
N ALA A 3 -8.75 7.39 -8.22
CA ALA A 3 -8.69 6.67 -6.95
C ALA A 3 -7.43 5.81 -6.77
N LEU A 4 -6.90 5.19 -7.82
CA LEU A 4 -5.66 4.40 -7.75
C LEU A 4 -4.43 5.27 -7.52
N ASN A 5 -4.46 6.52 -8.00
CA ASN A 5 -3.35 7.46 -7.84
C ASN A 5 -3.40 8.15 -6.47
N THR A 6 -4.57 8.23 -5.84
CA THR A 6 -4.76 8.88 -4.53
C THR A 6 -4.94 7.90 -3.38
N THR A 7 -4.90 6.58 -3.64
CA THR A 7 -4.79 5.58 -2.57
C THR A 7 -3.37 5.49 -2.04
N TYR A 8 -3.27 5.12 -0.76
CA TYR A 8 -2.00 4.97 -0.07
C TYR A 8 -1.24 3.73 -0.57
N ASP A 9 0.02 3.90 -0.98
CA ASP A 9 0.91 2.79 -1.29
C ASP A 9 1.80 2.47 -0.09
N PHE A 10 1.53 1.34 0.56
CA PHE A 10 2.32 0.82 1.68
C PHE A 10 3.82 0.63 1.37
N THR A 11 4.19 0.39 0.11
CA THR A 11 5.61 0.19 -0.24
C THR A 11 6.38 1.52 -0.24
N ARG A 12 5.73 2.59 -0.69
CA ARG A 12 6.32 3.93 -0.76
C ARG A 12 5.97 4.80 0.45
N LYS A 13 5.06 4.31 1.30
CA LYS A 13 4.47 4.99 2.45
C LYS A 13 3.79 6.32 2.11
N GLU A 14 3.38 6.48 0.85
CA GLU A 14 2.78 7.71 0.30
C GLU A 14 1.77 7.38 -0.80
N THR A 15 1.00 8.38 -1.26
CA THR A 15 0.15 8.22 -2.46
C THR A 15 0.96 8.46 -3.74
N PRO A 16 0.75 7.70 -4.83
CA PRO A 16 1.40 7.97 -6.11
C PRO A 16 1.24 9.42 -6.59
N PHE A 17 0.08 10.02 -6.37
CA PHE A 17 -0.21 11.42 -6.70
C PHE A 17 0.71 12.39 -5.93
N TYR A 18 0.85 12.21 -4.62
CA TYR A 18 1.74 13.04 -3.80
C TYR A 18 3.20 12.95 -4.27
N LEU A 19 3.66 11.76 -4.62
CA LEU A 19 5.04 11.56 -5.08
C LEU A 19 5.35 12.24 -6.43
N VAL A 20 4.33 12.44 -7.27
CA VAL A 20 4.48 13.10 -8.58
C VAL A 20 4.32 14.62 -8.45
N HIS A 21 3.40 15.09 -7.60
CA HIS A 21 2.97 16.49 -7.59
C HIS A 21 3.41 17.28 -6.35
N GLY A 22 3.87 16.62 -5.29
CA GLY A 22 4.31 17.27 -4.04
C GLY A 22 3.17 17.82 -3.17
N TRP A 23 1.91 17.51 -3.50
CA TRP A 23 0.73 17.87 -2.70
C TRP A 23 -0.28 16.73 -2.68
N ASP A 24 -1.08 16.68 -1.61
CA ASP A 24 -2.03 15.59 -1.39
C ASP A 24 -3.43 15.95 -1.92
N ALA A 25 -3.90 15.22 -2.94
CA ALA A 25 -5.25 15.37 -3.48
C ALA A 25 -6.36 15.06 -2.47
N ARG A 26 -6.09 14.23 -1.45
CA ARG A 26 -7.07 13.94 -0.39
C ARG A 26 -7.26 15.14 0.53
N SER A 27 -6.21 15.91 0.79
CA SER A 27 -6.30 17.15 1.58
C SER A 27 -7.28 18.15 0.94
N THR A 28 -7.25 18.31 -0.39
CA THR A 28 -8.18 19.17 -1.13
C THR A 28 -9.62 18.68 -1.07
N LEU A 29 -9.84 17.37 -1.27
CA LEU A 29 -11.19 16.80 -1.14
C LEU A 29 -11.72 16.92 0.29
N THR A 30 -10.85 16.78 1.29
CA THR A 30 -11.20 16.93 2.71
C THR A 30 -11.48 18.38 3.07
N ALA A 31 -10.76 19.35 2.50
CA ALA A 31 -11.02 20.77 2.68
C ALA A 31 -12.36 21.22 2.08
N ILE A 32 -12.79 20.57 0.98
CA ILE A 32 -14.10 20.77 0.36
C ILE A 32 -15.18 19.90 1.04
N ALA A 33 -14.81 18.99 1.94
CA ALA A 33 -15.78 18.27 2.75
C ALA A 33 -16.61 19.28 3.55
N PRO A 34 -17.88 18.98 3.85
CA PRO A 34 -18.67 19.81 4.74
C PRO A 34 -18.07 19.71 6.16
N VAL A 35 -17.06 20.51 6.46
CA VAL A 35 -16.73 20.87 7.84
C VAL A 35 -17.94 21.63 8.36
N SER A 36 -18.41 21.24 9.54
CA SER A 36 -19.58 21.75 10.25
C SER A 36 -19.59 23.28 10.48
N LEU A 37 -18.61 24.02 9.99
CA LEU A 37 -18.46 25.46 10.19
C LEU A 37 -19.32 26.33 9.26
N GLU A 38 -19.88 25.80 8.17
CA GLU A 38 -20.75 26.59 7.27
C GLU A 38 -22.24 26.26 7.38
N ARG A 39 -22.75 25.92 8.58
CA ARG A 39 -24.21 25.86 8.79
C ARG A 39 -24.88 27.23 8.68
N ARG A 40 -24.13 28.32 8.45
CA ARG A 40 -24.65 29.69 8.45
C ARG A 40 -24.73 30.39 7.09
N LEU A 41 -24.13 29.90 5.99
CA LEU A 41 -24.09 30.65 4.72
C LEU A 41 -24.20 29.84 3.40
N GLY A 42 -24.26 28.51 3.42
CA GLY A 42 -24.22 27.69 2.18
C GLY A 42 -25.57 27.15 1.68
N SER A 43 -25.78 27.14 0.36
CA SER A 43 -26.96 26.50 -0.29
C SER A 43 -27.05 25.00 0.04
N ALA A 44 -28.24 24.53 0.42
CA ALA A 44 -28.52 23.11 0.70
C ALA A 44 -28.15 22.18 -0.46
N GLU A 45 -28.21 22.69 -1.70
CA GLU A 45 -27.82 21.97 -2.91
C GLU A 45 -26.32 21.71 -2.99
N ALA A 46 -25.50 22.72 -2.70
CA ALA A 46 -24.04 22.58 -2.65
C ALA A 46 -23.62 21.54 -1.61
N ALA A 47 -24.28 21.52 -0.44
CA ALA A 47 -24.03 20.52 0.60
C ALA A 47 -24.43 19.09 0.18
N ARG A 48 -25.51 18.93 -0.62
CA ARG A 48 -25.88 17.63 -1.21
C ARG A 48 -24.84 17.18 -2.25
N TRP A 49 -24.38 18.09 -3.11
CA TRP A 49 -23.37 17.81 -4.12
C TRP A 49 -22.05 17.36 -3.49
N ARG A 50 -21.51 18.10 -2.50
CA ARG A 50 -20.27 17.75 -1.78
C ARG A 50 -20.36 16.36 -1.14
N ARG A 51 -21.47 16.05 -0.47
CA ARG A 51 -21.71 14.71 0.11
C ARG A 51 -21.74 13.61 -0.96
N SER A 52 -22.36 13.85 -2.11
CA SER A 52 -22.40 12.90 -3.22
C SER A 52 -21.01 12.65 -3.83
N VAL A 53 -20.21 13.70 -4.02
CA VAL A 53 -18.83 13.58 -4.50
C VAL A 53 -17.98 12.79 -3.50
N MET A 54 -18.07 13.11 -2.21
CA MET A 54 -17.30 12.40 -1.18
C MET A 54 -17.67 10.93 -1.05
N ARG A 55 -18.96 10.58 -1.11
CA ARG A 55 -19.37 9.16 -1.11
C ARG A 55 -18.76 8.38 -2.27
N ARG A 56 -18.81 8.94 -3.49
CA ARG A 56 -18.24 8.31 -4.69
C ARG A 56 -16.73 8.16 -4.56
N HIS A 57 -16.05 9.19 -4.06
CA HIS A 57 -14.62 9.15 -3.83
C HIS A 57 -14.22 8.07 -2.81
N THR A 58 -14.86 8.04 -1.64
CA THR A 58 -14.58 7.03 -0.60
C THR A 58 -14.84 5.61 -1.09
N HIS A 59 -15.93 5.39 -1.84
CA HIS A 59 -16.23 4.10 -2.44
C HIS A 59 -15.13 3.67 -3.43
N ALA A 60 -14.71 4.58 -4.32
CA ALA A 60 -13.65 4.31 -5.28
C ALA A 60 -12.29 4.04 -4.60
N GLN A 61 -11.96 4.74 -3.52
CA GLN A 61 -10.75 4.48 -2.73
C GLN A 61 -10.77 3.08 -2.10
N ARG A 62 -11.91 2.65 -1.56
CA ARG A 62 -12.05 1.31 -0.98
C ARG A 62 -11.86 0.22 -2.03
N ALA A 63 -12.52 0.35 -3.20
CA ALA A 63 -12.35 -0.58 -4.31
C ALA A 63 -10.89 -0.64 -4.82
N ALA A 64 -10.22 0.52 -4.93
CA ALA A 64 -8.81 0.59 -5.30
C ALA A 64 -7.90 -0.12 -4.27
N TRP A 65 -8.18 0.03 -2.98
CA TRP A 65 -7.43 -0.64 -1.91
C TRP A 65 -7.60 -2.17 -1.96
N GLU A 66 -8.82 -2.66 -2.19
CA GLU A 66 -9.10 -4.08 -2.35
C GLU A 66 -8.37 -4.67 -3.56
N LEU A 67 -8.43 -3.99 -4.70
CA LEU A 67 -7.72 -4.40 -5.91
C LEU A 67 -6.19 -4.47 -5.68
N GLN A 68 -5.62 -3.46 -5.01
CA GLN A 68 -4.19 -3.47 -4.67
C GLN A 68 -3.82 -4.67 -3.79
N ARG A 69 -4.64 -4.99 -2.78
CA ARG A 69 -4.44 -6.16 -1.92
C ARG A 69 -4.49 -7.45 -2.72
N GLU A 70 -5.50 -7.61 -3.57
CA GLU A 70 -5.67 -8.80 -4.38
C GLU A 70 -4.50 -9.00 -5.34
N LYS A 71 -4.07 -7.94 -6.05
CA LYS A 71 -2.94 -8.02 -6.98
C LYS A 71 -1.62 -8.32 -6.26
N LYS A 72 -1.41 -7.77 -5.06
CA LYS A 72 -0.25 -8.12 -4.23
C LYS A 72 -0.30 -9.60 -3.80
N ALA A 73 -1.45 -10.09 -3.38
CA ALA A 73 -1.63 -11.50 -3.02
C ALA A 73 -1.41 -12.44 -4.22
N GLN A 74 -1.97 -12.09 -5.39
CA GLN A 74 -1.77 -12.85 -6.63
C GLN A 74 -0.30 -12.90 -7.03
N ARG A 75 0.43 -11.78 -6.93
CA ARG A 75 1.86 -11.73 -7.19
C ARG A 75 2.64 -12.62 -6.22
N ALA A 76 2.32 -12.58 -4.93
CA ALA A 76 2.95 -13.44 -3.92
C ALA A 76 2.70 -14.92 -4.20
N ARG A 77 1.45 -15.30 -4.53
CA ARG A 77 1.11 -16.69 -4.89
C ARG A 77 1.90 -17.19 -6.09
N LYS A 78 1.96 -16.41 -7.17
CA LYS A 78 2.75 -16.76 -8.37
C LYS A 78 4.23 -16.92 -8.04
N HIS A 79 4.78 -16.03 -7.22
CA HIS A 79 6.17 -16.13 -6.79
C HIS A 79 6.41 -17.39 -5.96
N ASN A 80 5.58 -17.67 -4.95
CA ASN A 80 5.71 -18.84 -4.09
C ASN A 80 5.55 -20.15 -4.89
N ALA A 81 4.57 -20.24 -5.79
CA ALA A 81 4.38 -21.41 -6.65
C ALA A 81 5.63 -21.68 -7.53
N SER A 82 6.23 -20.61 -8.09
CA SER A 82 7.48 -20.74 -8.85
C SER A 82 8.66 -21.20 -7.98
N ILE A 83 8.70 -20.82 -6.71
CA ILE A 83 9.72 -21.30 -5.77
C ILE A 83 9.47 -22.76 -5.41
N GLU A 84 8.24 -23.17 -5.15
CA GLU A 84 7.89 -24.57 -4.86
C GLU A 84 8.23 -25.51 -6.02
N GLU A 85 8.03 -25.05 -7.26
CA GLU A 85 8.39 -25.81 -8.47
C GLU A 85 9.92 -25.95 -8.62
N ASN A 86 10.67 -24.86 -8.46
CA ASN A 86 12.12 -24.87 -8.71
C ASN A 86 12.95 -25.35 -7.51
N PHE A 87 12.45 -25.15 -6.29
CA PHE A 87 13.14 -25.43 -5.03
C PHE A 87 12.14 -25.92 -3.97
N PRO A 88 11.65 -27.16 -4.07
CA PRO A 88 10.71 -27.73 -3.11
C PRO A 88 11.40 -27.88 -1.74
N ALA A 89 11.14 -26.92 -0.86
CA ALA A 89 11.67 -26.94 0.49
C ALA A 89 10.96 -28.01 1.31
N ARG A 90 11.72 -29.01 1.76
CA ARG A 90 11.28 -30.06 2.67
C ARG A 90 11.74 -29.75 4.09
N ALA A 91 10.99 -30.27 5.07
CA ALA A 91 11.43 -30.24 6.45
C ALA A 91 12.86 -30.81 6.57
N GLY A 92 13.69 -30.12 7.34
CA GLY A 92 15.10 -30.43 7.50
C GLY A 92 16.05 -29.87 6.44
N ASN A 93 15.56 -29.31 5.32
CA ASN A 93 16.44 -28.65 4.36
C ASN A 93 17.13 -27.43 4.99
N ALA A 94 18.43 -27.30 4.70
CA ALA A 94 19.22 -26.14 5.11
C ALA A 94 18.95 -24.99 4.13
N VAL A 95 18.43 -23.89 4.66
CA VAL A 95 18.07 -22.70 3.88
C VAL A 95 18.79 -21.46 4.41
N TRP A 96 19.07 -20.53 3.50
CA TRP A 96 19.56 -19.20 3.82
C TRP A 96 18.42 -18.22 3.65
N LEU A 97 18.06 -17.52 4.73
CA LEU A 97 17.02 -16.51 4.69
C LEU A 97 17.59 -15.19 4.22
N TYR A 98 16.98 -14.61 3.19
CA TYR A 98 17.28 -13.25 2.79
C TYR A 98 16.49 -12.28 3.68
N LEU A 99 17.20 -11.54 4.54
CA LEU A 99 16.60 -10.45 5.31
C LEU A 99 17.28 -9.16 4.92
N ASN A 100 16.47 -8.13 4.65
CA ASN A 100 16.98 -6.79 4.37
C ASN A 100 17.32 -6.01 5.66
N ASN A 101 17.69 -6.72 6.72
CA ASN A 101 18.01 -6.14 8.03
C ASN A 101 19.52 -5.98 8.12
N VAL A 102 19.95 -4.72 8.13
CA VAL A 102 21.35 -4.35 8.33
C VAL A 102 21.52 -3.97 9.80
N ARG A 103 22.64 -4.36 10.43
CA ARG A 103 22.95 -3.90 11.79
C ARG A 103 22.98 -2.37 11.83
N PRO A 104 22.44 -1.73 12.87
CA PRO A 104 22.56 -0.28 13.04
C PRO A 104 24.02 0.15 12.89
N GLY A 105 24.28 1.15 12.04
CA GLY A 105 25.64 1.64 11.74
C GLY A 105 26.32 1.02 10.52
N LEU A 106 25.80 -0.06 9.92
CA LEU A 106 26.29 -0.58 8.64
C LEU A 106 25.46 -0.07 7.47
N THR A 107 26.13 0.19 6.34
CA THR A 107 25.43 0.41 5.06
C THR A 107 25.10 -0.94 4.42
N ARG A 108 23.99 -1.03 3.69
CA ARG A 108 23.55 -2.27 3.01
C ARG A 108 24.61 -2.85 2.07
N LYS A 109 25.47 -2.01 1.50
CA LYS A 109 26.58 -2.44 0.62
C LYS A 109 27.60 -3.33 1.33
N LEU A 110 27.75 -3.15 2.65
CA LEU A 110 28.73 -3.87 3.47
C LEU A 110 28.09 -4.94 4.36
N ALA A 111 26.78 -5.16 4.22
CA ALA A 111 26.04 -6.09 5.06
C ALA A 111 25.79 -7.42 4.35
N HIS A 112 26.04 -8.53 5.05
CA HIS A 112 25.57 -9.84 4.61
C HIS A 112 24.06 -9.95 4.84
N LEU A 113 23.28 -9.91 3.75
CA LEU A 113 21.80 -9.97 3.77
C LEU A 113 21.23 -11.39 3.75
N ARG A 114 22.10 -12.39 3.60
CA ARG A 114 21.74 -13.81 3.68
C ARG A 114 22.18 -14.33 5.04
N HIS A 115 21.24 -14.88 5.80
CA HIS A 115 21.48 -15.41 7.14
C HIS A 115 21.20 -16.91 7.16
N GLY A 116 22.03 -17.68 7.86
CA GLY A 116 21.87 -19.13 7.92
C GLY A 116 23.13 -19.87 8.38
N PRO A 117 23.12 -21.21 8.32
CA PRO A 117 22.04 -22.04 7.81
C PRO A 117 20.90 -22.25 8.82
N PHE A 118 19.66 -22.07 8.38
CA PHE A 118 18.46 -22.45 9.14
C PHE A 118 17.92 -23.78 8.62
N ARG A 119 17.15 -24.50 9.44
CA ARG A 119 16.42 -25.69 9.00
C ARG A 119 14.94 -25.38 8.88
N VAL A 120 14.34 -25.79 7.76
CA VAL A 120 12.88 -25.73 7.56
C VAL A 120 12.22 -26.67 8.56
N LYS A 121 11.28 -26.16 9.36
CA LYS A 121 10.43 -26.99 10.23
C LYS A 121 9.24 -27.54 9.44
N GLU A 122 8.68 -28.65 9.91
CA GLU A 122 7.38 -29.17 9.48
C GLU A 122 6.24 -28.18 9.76
#